data_AF-A0A0Q1B7P6-F1
#
_entry.id   AF-A0A0Q1B7P6-F1
#
_cell.length_a   1.000
_cell.length_b   1.000
_cell.length_c   1.000
_cell.angle_alpha   90.00
_cell.angle_beta   90.00
_cell.angle_gamma   90.00
#
_symmetry.space_group_name_H-M   'P 1'
#
loop_
_entity.id
_entity.type
_entity.pdbx_description
1 polymer ?
#
loop_
_entity_poly.entity_id
_entity_poly.type
_entity_poly.pdbx_seq_one_letter_code
_entity_poly.pdbx_strand_id
1 'polypeptide(L)' 'MKVLGFISKIQKFLIESKQELFRVSWPKKNELWDSTLVVIFVSIILAIFIGVFDRIFTFIISLILG' A
#
# COMPACT_ATOMS: atom_id res chain seq x y z
N MET A 1 -18.40 -41.00 -13.76
CA MET A 1 -17.43 -40.29 -14.63
C MET A 1 -17.59 -38.74 -14.71
N LYS A 2 -18.44 -38.07 -13.91
CA LYS A 2 -18.57 -36.59 -13.95
C LYS A 2 -17.50 -35.81 -13.17
N VAL A 3 -16.80 -36.47 -12.23
CA VAL A 3 -15.84 -35.82 -11.32
C VAL A 3 -14.50 -35.51 -12.01
N LEU A 4 -14.06 -36.36 -12.95
CA LEU A 4 -12.79 -36.19 -13.68
C LEU A 4 -12.71 -34.88 -14.49
N GLY A 5 -13.83 -34.40 -15.04
CA GLY A 5 -13.88 -33.15 -15.80
C GLY A 5 -13.82 -31.88 -14.94
N PHE A 6 -14.22 -31.96 -13.66
CA PHE A 6 -14.21 -30.81 -12.75
C PHE A 6 -12.80 -30.56 -12.21
N ILE A 7 -12.07 -31.62 -11.87
CA ILE A 7 -10.64 -31.54 -11.50
C ILE A 7 -9.83 -30.93 -12.66
N SER A 8 -10.07 -31.35 -13.91
CA SER A 8 -9.29 -30.81 -15.04
C SER A 8 -9.58 -29.33 -15.34
N LYS A 9 -10.82 -28.86 -15.10
CA LYS A 9 -11.17 -27.43 -15.19
C LYS A 9 -10.46 -26.58 -14.14
N ILE A 10 -10.42 -27.03 -12.90
CA ILE A 10 -9.73 -26.33 -11.80
C ILE A 10 -8.22 -26.29 -12.07
N GLN A 11 -7.66 -27.41 -12.52
CA GLN A 11 -6.24 -27.49 -12.85
C GLN A 11 -5.87 -26.54 -14.00
N LYS A 12 -6.71 -26.44 -15.04
CA LYS A 12 -6.56 -25.42 -16.10
C LYS A 12 -6.63 -24.00 -15.56
N PHE A 13 -7.61 -23.69 -14.72
CA PHE A 13 -7.81 -22.35 -14.17
C PHE A 13 -6.61 -21.88 -13.31
N LEU A 14 -6.01 -22.78 -12.54
CA LEU A 14 -4.80 -22.51 -11.76
C LEU A 14 -3.56 -22.29 -12.64
N ILE A 15 -3.46 -23.02 -13.76
CA ILE A 15 -2.36 -22.86 -14.73
C ILE A 15 -2.49 -21.53 -15.47
N GLU A 16 -3.71 -21.17 -15.90
CA GLU A 16 -4.01 -19.91 -16.58
C GLU A 16 -3.78 -18.70 -15.64
N SER A 17 -4.30 -18.76 -14.40
CA SER A 17 -4.07 -17.73 -13.38
C SER A 17 -2.58 -17.54 -13.06
N LYS A 18 -1.81 -18.64 -13.01
CA LYS A 18 -0.36 -18.58 -12.80
C LYS A 18 0.34 -17.93 -13.99
N GLN A 19 -0.06 -18.24 -15.23
CA GLN A 19 0.51 -17.60 -16.43
C GLN A 19 0.20 -16.10 -16.51
N GLU A 20 -0.98 -15.65 -16.08
CA GLU A 20 -1.31 -14.22 -15.98
C GLU A 20 -0.52 -13.53 -14.87
N LEU A 21 -0.37 -14.17 -13.70
CA LEU A 21 0.47 -13.67 -12.61
C LEU A 21 1.95 -13.53 -13.03
N PHE A 22 2.43 -14.33 -13.98
CA PHE A 22 3.77 -14.18 -14.55
C PHE A 22 3.88 -13.05 -15.59
N ARG A 23 2.76 -12.59 -16.17
CA ARG A 23 2.71 -11.37 -17.01
C ARG A 23 2.61 -10.10 -16.18
N VAL A 24 2.27 -10.20 -14.90
CA VAL A 24 2.39 -9.07 -13.97
C VAL A 24 3.88 -8.77 -13.84
N SER A 25 4.27 -7.62 -14.38
CA SER A 25 5.60 -7.05 -14.25
C SER A 25 5.88 -6.82 -12.77
N TRP A 26 6.41 -7.82 -12.08
CA TRP A 26 6.89 -7.67 -10.72
C TRP A 26 8.00 -6.60 -10.76
N PRO A 27 7.79 -5.47 -10.09
CA PRO A 27 8.75 -4.39 -10.10
C PRO A 27 10.08 -4.89 -9.52
N LYS A 28 11.20 -4.52 -10.14
CA LYS A 28 12.53 -4.87 -9.62
C LYS A 28 12.66 -4.27 -8.23
N LYS A 29 13.22 -5.03 -7.28
CA LYS A 29 13.35 -4.67 -5.85
C LYS A 29 13.76 -3.21 -5.62
N ASN A 30 14.60 -2.67 -6.49
CA ASN A 30 15.13 -1.32 -6.44
C ASN A 30 14.03 -0.24 -6.54
N GLU A 31 13.04 -0.40 -7.42
CA GLU A 31 11.93 0.57 -7.58
C GLU A 31 11.00 0.59 -6.36
N LEU A 32 10.88 -0.55 -5.67
CA LEU A 32 10.12 -0.64 -4.42
C LEU A 32 10.78 0.18 -3.30
N TRP A 33 12.11 0.17 -3.23
CA TRP A 33 12.85 0.98 -2.26
C TRP A 33 12.72 2.47 -2.54
N ASP A 34 12.89 2.87 -3.80
CA ASP A 34 12.76 4.28 -4.20
C ASP A 34 11.36 4.82 -3.91
N SER A 35 10.32 4.06 -4.23
CA SER A 35 8.93 4.45 -3.97
C SER A 35 8.63 4.53 -2.47
N THR A 36 9.18 3.62 -1.66
CA THR A 36 8.96 3.61 -0.20
C THR A 36 9.70 4.76 0.48
N LEU A 37 10.90 5.11 0.00
CA LEU A 37 11.70 6.20 0.56
C LEU A 37 11.00 7.55 0.38
N VAL A 38 10.41 7.80 -0.79
CA VAL A 38 9.60 9.00 -1.05
C VAL A 38 8.42 9.08 -0.08
N VAL A 39 7.69 7.97 0.12
CA VAL A 39 6.56 7.93 1.05
C VAL A 39 7.00 8.25 2.48
N ILE A 40 8.10 7.65 2.95
CA ILE A 40 8.66 7.94 4.29
C ILE A 40 8.96 9.44 4.44
N PHE A 41 9.61 10.04 3.42
CA PHE A 41 9.97 11.45 3.46
C PHE A 41 8.74 12.36 3.53
N VAL A 42 7.72 12.08 2.70
CA VAL A 42 6.46 12.82 2.69
C VAL A 42 5.72 12.65 4.02
N SER A 43 5.68 11.43 4.59
CA SER A 43 5.06 11.17 5.89
C SER A 43 5.73 11.94 7.04
N ILE A 44 7.07 12.06 7.03
CA ILE A 44 7.80 12.85 8.04
C ILE A 44 7.43 14.33 7.93
N ILE A 45 7.39 14.88 6.72
CA ILE A 45 6.99 16.28 6.50
C ILE A 45 5.57 16.51 7.02
N LEU A 46 4.65 15.60 6.70
CA LEU A 46 3.26 15.67 7.15
C LEU A 46 3.15 15.61 8.68
N ALA A 47 3.91 14.73 9.33
CA ALA A 47 3.94 14.60 10.78
C ALA A 47 4.43 15.89 11.47
N ILE A 48 5.49 16.51 10.94
CA ILE A 48 5.98 17.80 11.45
C ILE A 48 4.91 18.88 11.27
N PHE A 49 4.31 18.95 10.08
CA PHE A 49 3.27 19.94 9.78
C PHE A 49 2.09 19.83 10.74
N ILE A 50 1.52 18.62 10.90
CA ILE A 50 0.41 18.37 11.81
C ILE A 50 0.82 18.72 13.25
N GLY A 51 1.99 18.26 13.72
CA GLY A 51 2.46 18.54 15.07
C GLY A 51 2.69 20.03 15.38
N VAL A 52 3.07 20.83 14.37
CA VAL A 52 3.13 22.30 14.51
C VAL A 52 1.73 22.89 14.65
N PHE A 53 0.79 22.46 13.81
CA PHE A 53 -0.60 22.89 13.89
C PHE A 53 -1.25 22.53 15.23
N ASP A 54 -1.02 21.32 15.75
CA ASP A 54 -1.52 20.89 17.06
C ASP A 54 -1.06 21.83 18.18
N ARG A 55 0.21 22.26 18.14
CA ARG A 55 0.76 23.23 19.12
C ARG A 55 0.13 24.61 18.97
N ILE A 56 -0.05 25.08 17.74
CA ILE A 56 -0.68 26.37 17.46
C ILE A 56 -2.14 26.37 17.95
N PHE A 57 -2.91 25.33 17.64
CA PHE A 57 -4.28 25.20 18.10
C PHE A 57 -4.36 25.12 19.62
N THR A 58 -3.51 24.33 20.26
CA THR A 58 -3.47 24.25 21.73
C THR A 58 -3.15 25.61 22.36
N PHE A 59 -2.21 26.36 21.78
CA PHE A 59 -1.87 27.72 22.24
C PHE A 59 -3.06 28.68 22.09
N ILE A 60 -3.70 28.72 20.92
CA ILE A 60 -4.86 29.59 20.66
C ILE A 60 -6.03 29.23 21.59
N ILE A 61 -6.33 27.94 21.74
CA ILE A 61 -7.39 27.46 22.62
C ILE A 61 -7.08 27.83 24.08
N SER A 62 -5.84 27.66 24.53
CA SER A 62 -5.42 28.05 25.89
C SER A 62 -5.50 29.56 26.15
N LEU A 63 -5.31 30.39 25.12
CA LEU A 63 -5.43 31.84 25.21
C LEU A 63 -6.89 32.30 25.25
N ILE A 64 -7.82 31.51 24.69
CA ILE A 64 -9.26 31.82 24.66
C ILE A 64 -9.98 31.28 25.90
N LEU A 65 -9.58 30.10 26.40
CA LEU A 65 -10.18 29.44 27.57
C LEU A 65 -9.51 29.80 28.90
N GLY A 66 -8.28 30.33 28.86
CA GLY A 66 -7.63 30.98 30.00
C GLY A 66 -7.94 32.46 30.04
#